data_AF-F6D3D9-F1
#
_entry.id   AF-F6D3D9-F1
#
_cell.length_a   1.000
_cell.length_b   1.000
_cell.length_c   1.000
_cell.angle_alpha   90.00
_cell.angle_beta   90.00
_cell.angle_gamma   90.00
#
_symmetry.space_group_name_H-M   'P 1'
#
loop_
_entity.id
_entity.type
_entity.pdbx_description
1 polymer ?
#
loop_
_entity_poly.entity_id
_entity_poly.type
_entity_poly.pdbx_seq_one_letter_code
_entity_poly.pdbx_strand_id
1 'polypeptide(L)'
;MLWTEKYGPKNFEEVLGNIKVKKEIMEWTEEWLKGNPQKCLLLVGPPGTGKTTMAHLAAKEFSEFVELNASDKRSYDIIKNTIGESALSRSLFGEGLKLIILDEVDGIHGTEDRGGTRAIGNIIKDGKHPLIMMANDPYSKRLTSLKTKCNVIKLRKVHTNSIVALLKKICVKEKIEFEEHVLRTLAKQSKGDLRSAINDLEAIAAGKKKVTSEDLELIGKKDEIVNIFDSVRTVLKSRNIHHIKDAMKVEAQPNFILELVAENIPREYEKAEEISKAYEMVSLADTYLGRAFQTRAYTYWKYSYQFMSLGVALAKAETYKKFAKYTTSSVYTKLSKNRAKRDLRDAVAEKIGEKLHSSKKVAREQFPYFEIMFQDDEIAYEIATYFGLDDKEVKLFRSKKIKVKKAKPTRKTSAKSKSNTEKDVKKDSEKYSGKSNKPGISKSSKETSSPSKSDAENSKTPKTRKTVKKAKRSQEKEEKTSKDKKAKSGEESSNSDKKDKQTSLFNF
;
A
#
# COMPACT_ATOMS: atom_id res chain seq x y z
N MET A 1 12.33 27.51 18.95
CA MET A 1 10.92 27.53 18.50
C MET A 1 10.95 27.63 17.00
N LEU A 2 10.24 26.72 16.32
CA LEU A 2 10.23 26.65 14.86
C LEU A 2 9.49 27.85 14.28
N TRP A 3 9.82 28.27 13.06
CA TRP A 3 9.14 29.40 12.41
C TRP A 3 7.67 29.08 12.12
N THR A 4 7.34 27.81 11.91
CA THR A 4 5.95 27.34 11.76
C THR A 4 5.09 27.50 13.02
N GLU A 5 5.71 27.56 14.21
CA GLU A 5 5.04 27.87 15.48
C GLU A 5 5.05 29.38 15.75
N LYS A 6 6.23 30.00 15.62
CA LYS A 6 6.47 31.44 15.86
C LYS A 6 5.59 32.34 14.97
N TYR A 7 5.30 31.89 13.76
CA TYR A 7 4.43 32.55 12.78
C TYR A 7 3.12 31.78 12.52
N GLY A 8 2.72 30.89 13.45
CA GLY A 8 1.42 30.24 13.43
C GLY A 8 0.28 31.26 13.60
N PRO A 9 -0.78 31.22 12.75
CA PRO A 9 -1.93 32.13 12.87
C PRO A 9 -2.59 32.11 14.25
N LYS A 10 -2.80 33.28 14.84
CA LYS A 10 -3.40 33.44 16.17
C LYS A 10 -4.92 33.58 16.15
N ASN A 11 -5.48 34.03 15.04
CA ASN A 11 -6.90 34.27 14.78
C ASN A 11 -7.26 33.72 13.38
N PHE A 12 -8.56 33.68 13.06
CA PHE A 12 -9.02 33.24 11.74
C PHE A 12 -8.63 34.21 10.60
N GLU A 13 -8.36 35.48 10.87
CA GLU A 13 -8.00 36.45 9.82
C GLU A 13 -6.62 36.15 9.20
N GLU A 14 -5.63 35.90 10.05
CA GLU A 14 -4.24 35.58 9.72
C GLU A 14 -4.09 34.29 8.87
N VAL A 15 -5.06 33.37 8.93
CA VAL A 15 -5.04 32.13 8.14
C VAL A 15 -5.19 32.44 6.64
N LEU A 16 -4.20 32.05 5.84
CA LEU A 16 -4.12 32.43 4.43
C LEU A 16 -4.98 31.57 3.50
N GLY A 17 -5.70 32.24 2.60
CA GLY A 17 -6.55 31.59 1.61
C GLY A 17 -7.84 31.04 2.20
N ASN A 18 -8.50 30.14 1.46
CA ASN A 18 -9.68 29.36 1.89
C ASN A 18 -10.80 30.19 2.58
N ILE A 19 -10.99 31.46 2.21
CA ILE A 19 -11.83 32.45 2.93
C ILE A 19 -13.25 31.93 3.24
N LYS A 20 -13.91 31.26 2.28
CA LYS A 20 -15.24 30.66 2.49
C LYS A 20 -15.25 29.57 3.58
N VAL A 21 -14.21 28.73 3.62
CA VAL A 21 -14.04 27.69 4.66
C VAL A 21 -13.84 28.32 6.04
N LYS A 22 -13.08 29.42 6.12
CA LYS A 22 -12.89 30.14 7.40
C LYS A 22 -14.23 30.64 7.94
N LYS A 23 -15.05 31.25 7.08
CA LYS A 23 -16.40 31.70 7.44
C LYS A 23 -17.31 30.53 7.85
N GLU A 24 -17.34 29.45 7.07
CA GLU A 24 -18.14 28.25 7.36
C GLU A 24 -17.78 27.59 8.70
N ILE A 25 -16.51 27.60 9.11
CA ILE A 25 -16.06 27.11 10.42
C ILE A 25 -16.47 28.06 11.56
N MET A 26 -16.36 29.38 11.36
CA MET A 26 -16.80 30.36 12.37
C MET A 26 -18.31 30.32 12.59
N GLU A 27 -19.11 30.29 11.51
CA GLU A 27 -20.58 30.13 11.59
C GLU A 27 -20.97 28.83 12.31
N TRP A 28 -20.28 27.72 12.04
CA TRP A 28 -20.50 26.45 12.75
C TRP A 28 -20.18 26.53 14.24
N THR A 29 -19.07 27.18 14.62
CA THR A 29 -18.67 27.38 16.01
C THR A 29 -19.69 28.27 16.76
N GLU A 30 -20.10 29.38 16.14
CA GLU A 30 -21.15 30.25 16.68
C GLU A 30 -22.46 29.51 16.97
N GLU A 31 -22.95 28.70 16.03
CA GLU A 31 -24.22 27.98 16.22
C GLU A 31 -24.15 26.98 17.38
N TRP A 32 -23.03 26.28 17.55
CA TRP A 32 -22.82 25.43 18.73
C TRP A 32 -22.86 26.25 20.03
N LEU A 33 -22.21 27.41 20.08
CA LEU A 33 -22.18 28.28 21.27
C LEU A 33 -23.54 28.93 21.57
N LYS A 34 -24.36 29.20 20.55
CA LYS A 34 -25.77 29.63 20.69
C LYS A 34 -26.71 28.52 21.18
N GLY A 35 -26.21 27.27 21.30
CA GLY A 35 -27.01 26.12 21.72
C GLY A 35 -27.78 25.43 20.57
N ASN A 36 -27.38 25.63 19.32
CA ASN A 36 -27.95 24.99 18.12
C ASN A 36 -27.00 23.90 17.58
N PRO A 37 -27.14 22.62 17.97
CA PRO A 37 -26.17 21.58 17.63
C PRO A 37 -26.08 21.32 16.12
N GLN A 38 -24.89 21.52 15.56
CA GLN A 38 -24.63 21.30 14.13
C GLN A 38 -24.03 19.91 13.88
N LYS A 39 -24.16 19.41 12.64
CA LYS A 39 -23.44 18.19 12.21
C LYS A 39 -21.93 18.36 12.41
N CYS A 40 -21.24 17.28 12.76
CA CYS A 40 -19.77 17.22 12.79
C CYS A 40 -19.14 17.82 11.52
N LEU A 41 -17.96 18.44 11.65
CA LEU A 41 -17.16 18.86 10.50
C LEU A 41 -16.18 17.77 10.11
N LEU A 42 -15.97 17.60 8.81
CA LEU A 42 -14.88 16.81 8.24
C LEU A 42 -14.08 17.72 7.30
N LEU A 43 -12.97 18.26 7.83
CA LEU A 43 -12.04 19.11 7.10
C LEU A 43 -11.11 18.24 6.25
N VAL A 44 -11.17 18.39 4.92
CA VAL A 44 -10.37 17.57 4.01
C VAL A 44 -9.60 18.42 3.01
N GLY A 45 -8.33 18.10 2.82
CA GLY A 45 -7.46 18.80 1.88
C GLY A 45 -6.00 18.37 2.05
N PRO A 46 -5.10 18.81 1.15
CA PRO A 46 -3.70 18.43 1.19
C PRO A 46 -3.00 18.89 2.50
N PRO A 47 -1.82 18.33 2.82
CA PRO A 47 -1.01 18.78 3.95
C PRO A 47 -0.68 20.27 3.86
N GLY A 48 -0.45 20.90 5.01
CA GLY A 48 0.00 22.30 5.07
C GLY A 48 -1.02 23.37 4.64
N THR A 49 -2.27 23.01 4.38
CA THR A 49 -3.36 23.95 4.03
C THR A 49 -4.03 24.62 5.22
N GLY A 50 -3.58 24.31 6.45
CA GLY A 50 -4.11 24.91 7.69
C GLY A 50 -5.24 24.14 8.38
N LYS A 51 -5.52 22.87 8.03
CA LYS A 51 -6.55 22.03 8.68
C LYS A 51 -6.48 22.10 10.23
N THR A 52 -5.37 21.59 10.79
CA THR A 52 -5.10 21.53 12.23
C THR A 52 -5.14 22.93 12.86
N THR A 53 -4.60 23.94 12.16
CA THR A 53 -4.66 25.35 12.59
C THR A 53 -6.10 25.87 12.70
N MET A 54 -6.97 25.63 11.72
CA MET A 54 -8.38 26.05 11.78
C MET A 54 -9.15 25.33 12.89
N ALA A 55 -8.85 24.05 13.13
CA ALA A 55 -9.45 23.29 14.23
C ALA A 55 -9.04 23.83 15.60
N HIS A 56 -7.74 24.12 15.84
CA HIS A 56 -7.28 24.76 17.07
C HIS A 56 -7.77 26.20 17.23
N LEU A 57 -8.03 26.94 16.13
CA LEU A 57 -8.60 28.28 16.22
C LEU A 57 -10.07 28.22 16.65
N ALA A 58 -10.86 27.28 16.11
CA ALA A 58 -12.21 27.01 16.63
C ALA A 58 -12.17 26.55 18.10
N ALA A 59 -11.16 25.78 18.50
CA ALA A 59 -11.01 25.26 19.86
C ALA A 59 -10.87 26.34 20.94
N LYS A 60 -10.43 27.56 20.60
CA LYS A 60 -10.29 28.67 21.56
C LYS A 60 -11.62 29.25 22.02
N GLU A 61 -12.67 29.09 21.21
CA GLU A 61 -14.02 29.57 21.51
C GLU A 61 -14.80 28.59 22.41
N PHE A 62 -14.24 27.40 22.68
CA PHE A 62 -14.82 26.36 23.51
C PHE A 62 -14.11 26.24 24.87
N SER A 63 -14.84 25.82 25.91
CA SER A 63 -14.34 25.82 27.30
C SER A 63 -13.26 24.77 27.57
N GLU A 64 -13.20 23.73 26.75
CA GLU A 64 -12.16 22.71 26.75
C GLU A 64 -12.06 22.10 25.34
N PHE A 65 -10.90 21.58 24.94
CA PHE A 65 -10.81 20.72 23.76
C PHE A 65 -9.94 19.48 24.01
N VAL A 66 -10.23 18.41 23.29
CA VAL A 66 -9.43 17.17 23.28
C VAL A 66 -9.07 16.85 21.83
N GLU A 67 -7.77 16.79 21.56
CA GLU A 67 -7.21 16.35 20.28
C GLU A 67 -6.69 14.92 20.38
N LEU A 68 -7.05 14.08 19.41
CA LEU A 68 -6.61 12.68 19.31
C LEU A 68 -6.23 12.38 17.85
N ASN A 69 -5.01 11.87 17.62
CA ASN A 69 -4.66 11.33 16.30
C ASN A 69 -5.32 9.95 16.14
N ALA A 70 -6.21 9.80 15.15
CA ALA A 70 -7.01 8.59 14.95
C ALA A 70 -6.22 7.39 14.39
N SER A 71 -4.94 7.56 14.05
CA SER A 71 -4.08 6.49 13.52
C SER A 71 -3.25 5.72 14.58
N ASP A 72 -3.03 6.26 15.78
CA ASP A 72 -2.38 5.50 16.89
C ASP A 72 -3.39 4.50 17.49
N LYS A 73 -2.96 3.23 17.64
CA LYS A 73 -3.77 2.19 18.30
C LYS A 73 -4.20 2.57 19.72
N ARG A 74 -3.38 3.28 20.48
CA ARG A 74 -3.74 3.77 21.83
C ARG A 74 -4.86 4.79 21.78
N SER A 75 -4.93 5.61 20.74
CA SER A 75 -6.05 6.53 20.53
C SER A 75 -7.37 5.80 20.35
N TYR A 76 -7.41 4.56 19.82
CA TYR A 76 -8.69 3.85 19.66
C TYR A 76 -9.32 3.48 21.01
N ASP A 77 -8.54 2.93 21.96
CA ASP A 77 -9.06 2.59 23.29
C ASP A 77 -9.35 3.85 24.13
N ILE A 78 -8.57 4.93 23.95
CA ILE A 78 -8.87 6.26 24.51
C ILE A 78 -10.16 6.84 23.92
N ILE A 79 -10.34 6.78 22.59
CA ILE A 79 -11.58 7.19 21.90
C ILE A 79 -12.77 6.39 22.43
N LYS A 80 -12.61 5.09 22.66
CA LYS A 80 -13.70 4.22 23.15
C LYS A 80 -14.06 4.49 24.61
N ASN A 81 -13.06 4.65 25.49
CA ASN A 81 -13.26 4.78 26.93
C ASN A 81 -13.48 6.25 27.32
N THR A 82 -12.52 7.13 27.00
CA THR A 82 -12.54 8.54 27.36
C THR A 82 -13.66 9.30 26.66
N ILE A 83 -13.99 9.06 25.39
CA ILE A 83 -15.16 9.73 24.78
C ILE A 83 -16.47 9.04 25.20
N GLY A 84 -16.45 7.73 25.51
CA GLY A 84 -17.61 7.04 26.09
C GLY A 84 -18.11 7.65 27.39
N GLU A 85 -17.18 8.04 28.28
CA GLU A 85 -17.51 8.68 29.56
C GLU A 85 -17.53 10.22 29.45
N SER A 86 -16.53 10.84 28.82
CA SER A 86 -16.42 12.31 28.74
C SER A 86 -17.31 12.99 27.69
N ALA A 87 -18.01 12.26 26.81
CA ALA A 87 -19.10 12.85 26.01
C ALA A 87 -20.45 12.88 26.77
N LEU A 88 -20.50 12.30 27.98
CA LEU A 88 -21.66 12.32 28.88
C LEU A 88 -21.43 13.27 30.08
N SER A 89 -20.19 13.43 30.55
CA SER A 89 -19.85 14.40 31.59
C SER A 89 -19.82 15.84 31.08
N ARG A 90 -20.46 16.77 31.81
CA ARG A 90 -20.14 18.21 31.69
C ARG A 90 -18.66 18.46 32.04
N SER A 91 -18.10 19.57 31.55
CA SER A 91 -16.71 19.95 31.84
C SER A 91 -16.46 20.04 33.35
N LEU A 92 -15.28 19.55 33.78
CA LEU A 92 -14.84 19.56 35.18
C LEU A 92 -14.66 20.97 35.76
N PHE A 93 -14.67 22.01 34.92
CA PHE A 93 -14.43 23.40 35.29
C PHE A 93 -15.63 24.34 35.04
N GLY A 94 -16.79 23.85 34.59
CA GLY A 94 -18.00 24.67 34.48
C GLY A 94 -19.00 24.23 33.40
N GLU A 95 -20.11 24.96 33.29
CA GLU A 95 -21.11 24.74 32.25
C GLU A 95 -20.60 25.26 30.89
N GLY A 96 -20.08 24.36 30.05
CA GLY A 96 -19.53 24.71 28.74
C GLY A 96 -19.39 23.51 27.81
N LEU A 97 -19.35 23.80 26.50
CA LEU A 97 -19.13 22.79 25.46
C LEU A 97 -17.64 22.47 25.31
N LYS A 98 -17.33 21.17 25.32
CA LYS A 98 -16.03 20.59 24.98
C LYS A 98 -15.95 20.31 23.48
N LEU A 99 -14.86 20.71 22.82
CA LEU A 99 -14.59 20.38 21.40
C LEU A 99 -13.77 19.10 21.28
N ILE A 100 -14.20 18.17 20.44
CA ILE A 100 -13.42 16.99 20.07
C ILE A 100 -12.76 17.22 18.71
N ILE A 101 -11.46 17.00 18.62
CA ILE A 101 -10.66 17.08 17.39
C ILE A 101 -10.05 15.69 17.11
N LEU A 102 -10.32 15.14 15.93
CA LEU A 102 -9.67 13.90 15.45
C LEU A 102 -8.83 14.20 14.20
N ASP A 103 -7.49 14.14 14.30
CA ASP A 103 -6.62 14.24 13.11
C ASP A 103 -6.38 12.86 12.47
N GLU A 104 -5.99 12.87 11.20
CA GLU A 104 -5.63 11.71 10.37
C GLU A 104 -6.69 10.59 10.35
N VAL A 105 -7.98 10.92 10.27
CA VAL A 105 -9.07 9.91 10.26
C VAL A 105 -9.10 9.03 9.01
N ASP A 106 -8.35 9.36 7.95
CA ASP A 106 -8.06 8.48 6.83
C ASP A 106 -6.96 7.43 7.13
N GLY A 107 -6.12 7.70 8.13
CA GLY A 107 -5.00 6.88 8.62
C GLY A 107 -5.38 5.65 9.45
N ILE A 108 -6.66 5.40 9.72
CA ILE A 108 -7.14 4.20 10.44
C ILE A 108 -6.84 2.94 9.60
N HIS A 109 -5.88 2.10 10.03
CA HIS A 109 -5.17 1.13 9.18
C HIS A 109 -5.02 -0.29 9.79
N GLY A 110 -6.09 -1.10 9.71
CA GLY A 110 -6.02 -2.49 10.17
C GLY A 110 -7.15 -3.40 9.70
N THR A 111 -6.90 -4.71 9.67
CA THR A 111 -7.94 -5.75 9.60
C THR A 111 -8.74 -5.87 10.90
N GLU A 112 -8.13 -5.47 12.01
CA GLU A 112 -8.71 -5.38 13.36
C GLU A 112 -9.54 -4.09 13.50
N ASP A 113 -9.10 -2.98 12.90
CA ASP A 113 -9.69 -1.62 12.96
C ASP A 113 -11.06 -1.48 12.26
N ARG A 114 -11.74 -2.60 11.97
CA ARG A 114 -13.18 -2.61 11.62
C ARG A 114 -14.05 -1.98 12.71
N GLY A 115 -13.52 -1.81 13.93
CA GLY A 115 -14.10 -1.02 15.01
C GLY A 115 -13.94 0.50 14.85
N GLY A 116 -12.82 1.01 14.33
CA GLY A 116 -12.47 2.44 14.37
C GLY A 116 -13.52 3.37 13.75
N THR A 117 -13.85 3.15 12.47
CA THR A 117 -14.88 3.94 11.77
C THR A 117 -16.30 3.69 12.29
N ARG A 118 -16.53 2.61 13.05
CA ARG A 118 -17.80 2.35 13.75
C ARG A 118 -17.88 3.09 15.08
N ALA A 119 -16.80 3.13 15.86
CA ALA A 119 -16.73 3.87 17.13
C ALA A 119 -16.91 5.37 16.90
N ILE A 120 -16.15 5.97 15.97
CA ILE A 120 -16.37 7.35 15.50
C ILE A 120 -17.82 7.51 14.97
N GLY A 121 -18.31 6.50 14.26
CA GLY A 121 -19.68 6.44 13.77
C GLY A 121 -20.79 6.37 14.83
N ASN A 122 -20.47 6.03 16.08
CA ASN A 122 -21.36 6.06 17.24
C ASN A 122 -21.20 7.37 18.02
N ILE A 123 -19.97 7.86 18.20
CA ILE A 123 -19.69 9.18 18.80
C ILE A 123 -20.46 10.29 18.05
N ILE A 124 -20.56 10.21 16.73
CA ILE A 124 -21.35 11.15 15.89
C ILE A 124 -22.88 11.05 16.12
N LYS A 125 -23.39 9.93 16.67
CA LYS A 125 -24.81 9.75 17.01
C LYS A 125 -25.13 10.15 18.45
N ASP A 126 -24.26 9.74 19.36
CA ASP A 126 -24.53 9.68 20.80
C ASP A 126 -23.90 10.88 21.55
N GLY A 127 -22.93 11.55 20.92
CA GLY A 127 -22.18 12.68 21.49
C GLY A 127 -22.95 14.00 21.47
N LYS A 128 -23.03 14.65 22.64
CA LYS A 128 -23.65 15.97 22.83
C LYS A 128 -22.71 17.16 22.53
N HIS A 129 -21.56 16.89 21.93
CA HIS A 129 -20.42 17.80 21.86
C HIS A 129 -19.96 18.05 20.43
N PRO A 130 -19.49 19.27 20.11
CA PRO A 130 -18.94 19.60 18.80
C PRO A 130 -17.73 18.70 18.46
N LEU A 131 -17.69 18.24 17.20
CA LEU A 131 -16.67 17.33 16.68
C LEU A 131 -16.15 17.83 15.33
N ILE A 132 -14.83 18.03 15.25
CA ILE A 132 -14.08 18.28 14.03
C ILE A 132 -13.19 17.07 13.74
N MET A 133 -13.28 16.55 12.52
CA MET A 133 -12.38 15.51 12.00
C MET A 133 -11.54 16.06 10.86
N MET A 134 -10.30 15.57 10.71
CA MET A 134 -9.37 16.03 9.70
C MET A 134 -8.79 14.86 8.89
N ALA A 135 -8.71 15.04 7.57
CA ALA A 135 -8.18 14.03 6.65
C ALA A 135 -7.34 14.66 5.53
N ASN A 136 -6.43 13.86 4.98
CA ASN A 136 -5.59 14.26 3.85
C ASN A 136 -6.22 13.89 2.49
N ASP A 137 -6.84 12.71 2.37
CA ASP A 137 -7.46 12.21 1.13
C ASP A 137 -9.01 12.31 1.09
N PRO A 138 -9.59 13.20 0.26
CA PRO A 138 -11.03 13.28 0.06
C PRO A 138 -11.63 12.10 -0.73
N TYR A 139 -10.82 11.23 -1.35
CA TYR A 139 -11.27 10.04 -2.08
C TYR A 139 -11.18 8.75 -1.27
N SER A 140 -10.65 8.80 -0.04
CA SER A 140 -10.51 7.63 0.83
C SER A 140 -11.86 6.94 1.04
N LYS A 141 -11.92 5.68 0.63
CA LYS A 141 -13.13 4.83 0.69
C LYS A 141 -13.56 4.59 2.14
N ARG A 142 -12.63 4.63 3.11
CA ARG A 142 -12.91 4.46 4.54
C ARG A 142 -13.80 5.57 5.09
N LEU A 143 -13.63 6.80 4.58
CA LEU A 143 -14.39 7.97 5.01
C LEU A 143 -15.82 8.03 4.43
N THR A 144 -16.21 7.14 3.51
CA THR A 144 -17.52 7.20 2.82
C THR A 144 -18.70 7.15 3.80
N SER A 145 -18.57 6.37 4.88
CA SER A 145 -19.59 6.25 5.94
C SER A 145 -19.59 7.38 6.98
N LEU A 146 -18.57 8.25 6.96
CA LEU A 146 -18.46 9.45 7.81
C LEU A 146 -18.92 10.71 7.04
N LYS A 147 -18.56 10.80 5.75
CA LYS A 147 -18.97 11.87 4.81
C LYS A 147 -20.49 12.02 4.66
N THR A 148 -21.28 11.00 4.97
CA THR A 148 -22.76 11.07 4.95
C THR A 148 -23.37 11.61 6.24
N LYS A 149 -22.60 11.68 7.33
CA LYS A 149 -23.06 12.18 8.65
C LYS A 149 -22.60 13.61 8.95
N CYS A 150 -21.43 13.98 8.45
CA CYS A 150 -20.77 15.26 8.72
C CYS A 150 -20.90 16.25 7.55
N ASN A 151 -20.76 17.55 7.82
CA ASN A 151 -20.49 18.53 6.76
C ASN A 151 -19.03 18.37 6.29
N VAL A 152 -18.79 18.34 4.98
CA VAL A 152 -17.49 17.95 4.39
C VAL A 152 -16.82 19.14 3.71
N ILE A 153 -16.06 19.90 4.50
CA ILE A 153 -15.44 21.14 4.06
C ILE A 153 -14.09 20.84 3.37
N LYS A 154 -13.95 21.30 2.12
CA LYS A 154 -12.79 21.00 1.26
C LYS A 154 -11.80 22.16 1.18
N LEU A 155 -10.72 22.08 1.96
CA LEU A 155 -9.61 23.03 1.89
C LEU A 155 -8.85 22.88 0.58
N ARG A 156 -8.56 23.99 -0.07
CA ARG A 156 -7.74 24.07 -1.29
C ARG A 156 -6.29 24.42 -0.95
N LYS A 157 -5.39 24.06 -1.88
CA LYS A 157 -4.00 24.51 -1.87
C LYS A 157 -3.91 26.03 -1.83
N VAL A 158 -2.98 26.58 -1.04
CA VAL A 158 -2.79 28.03 -0.94
C VAL A 158 -2.12 28.54 -2.21
N HIS A 159 -2.56 29.69 -2.73
CA HIS A 159 -2.05 30.25 -3.98
C HIS A 159 -0.62 30.79 -3.81
N THR A 160 0.25 30.56 -4.79
CA THR A 160 1.69 30.87 -4.73
C THR A 160 1.96 32.31 -4.28
N ASN A 161 1.25 33.30 -4.82
CA ASN A 161 1.43 34.71 -4.45
C ASN A 161 1.12 34.98 -2.96
N SER A 162 0.17 34.26 -2.36
CA SER A 162 -0.16 34.36 -0.93
C SER A 162 0.94 33.74 -0.06
N ILE A 163 1.59 32.67 -0.53
CA ILE A 163 2.75 32.08 0.13
C ILE A 163 3.94 33.04 0.05
N VAL A 164 4.26 33.60 -1.12
CA VAL A 164 5.32 34.62 -1.28
C VAL A 164 5.09 35.81 -0.34
N ALA A 165 3.84 36.29 -0.22
CA ALA A 165 3.51 37.38 0.70
C ALA A 165 3.74 37.02 2.18
N LEU A 166 3.58 35.76 2.58
CA LEU A 166 3.94 35.29 3.93
C LEU A 166 5.46 35.23 4.10
N LEU A 167 6.18 34.60 3.17
CA LEU A 167 7.63 34.47 3.25
C LEU A 167 8.30 35.85 3.33
N LYS A 168 7.86 36.82 2.53
CA LYS A 168 8.29 38.23 2.64
C LYS A 168 8.06 38.82 4.04
N LYS A 169 6.87 38.61 4.63
CA LYS A 169 6.55 39.08 6.00
C LYS A 169 7.43 38.41 7.07
N ILE A 170 7.83 37.15 6.86
CA ILE A 170 8.73 36.42 7.77
C ILE A 170 10.15 36.99 7.66
N CYS A 171 10.73 37.08 6.46
CA CYS A 171 12.08 37.63 6.26
C CYS A 171 12.24 39.05 6.85
N VAL A 172 11.24 39.92 6.66
CA VAL A 172 11.24 41.27 7.25
C VAL A 172 11.22 41.24 8.79
N LYS A 173 10.46 40.33 9.41
CA LYS A 173 10.42 40.20 10.88
C LYS A 173 11.71 39.60 11.46
N GLU A 174 12.37 38.71 10.73
CA GLU A 174 13.66 38.11 11.12
C GLU A 174 14.88 38.96 10.72
N LYS A 175 14.65 40.11 10.04
CA LYS A 175 15.68 41.04 9.52
C LYS A 175 16.67 40.39 8.53
N ILE A 176 16.12 39.61 7.61
CA ILE A 176 16.87 38.88 6.58
C ILE A 176 16.60 39.50 5.20
N GLU A 177 17.67 39.82 4.47
CA GLU A 177 17.59 40.23 3.06
C GLU A 177 17.21 39.05 2.16
N PHE A 178 16.40 39.28 1.13
CA PHE A 178 15.93 38.20 0.23
C PHE A 178 15.81 38.67 -1.22
N GLU A 179 16.11 37.77 -2.15
CA GLU A 179 15.70 37.90 -3.55
C GLU A 179 14.25 37.45 -3.73
N GLU A 180 13.40 38.23 -4.42
CA GLU A 180 12.02 37.78 -4.69
C GLU A 180 11.97 36.51 -5.54
N HIS A 181 12.95 36.31 -6.44
CA HIS A 181 13.06 35.09 -7.24
C HIS A 181 13.15 33.83 -6.36
N VAL A 182 13.90 33.89 -5.25
CA VAL A 182 14.05 32.78 -4.29
C VAL A 182 12.73 32.49 -3.61
N LEU A 183 12.09 33.49 -3.01
CA LEU A 183 10.81 33.31 -2.32
C LEU A 183 9.70 32.79 -3.26
N ARG A 184 9.71 33.25 -4.51
CA ARG A 184 8.80 32.77 -5.58
C ARG A 184 9.09 31.32 -5.98
N THR A 185 10.35 30.89 -5.96
CA THR A 185 10.77 29.52 -6.22
C THR A 185 10.39 28.58 -5.08
N LEU A 186 10.66 28.95 -3.82
CA LEU A 186 10.24 28.20 -2.63
C LEU A 186 8.70 28.02 -2.59
N ALA A 187 7.95 29.09 -2.81
CA ALA A 187 6.49 29.05 -2.87
C ALA A 187 5.95 28.18 -4.03
N LYS A 188 6.72 28.00 -5.11
CA LYS A 188 6.38 27.09 -6.22
C LYS A 188 6.72 25.64 -5.89
N GLN A 189 7.89 25.39 -5.31
CA GLN A 189 8.36 24.07 -4.86
C GLN A 189 7.44 23.48 -3.78
N SER A 190 6.91 24.29 -2.85
CA SER A 190 5.99 23.84 -1.81
C SER A 190 4.63 23.36 -2.34
N LYS A 191 4.32 23.61 -3.62
CA LYS A 191 3.09 23.15 -4.30
C LYS A 191 1.80 23.48 -3.52
N GLY A 192 1.77 24.59 -2.77
CA GLY A 192 0.60 25.06 -2.01
C GLY A 192 0.55 24.66 -0.53
N ASP A 193 1.61 24.06 0.01
CA ASP A 193 1.81 23.75 1.43
C ASP A 193 2.55 24.93 2.12
N LEU A 194 1.95 25.49 3.17
CA LEU A 194 2.55 26.57 3.97
C LEU A 194 3.63 26.07 4.95
N ARG A 195 3.43 24.89 5.56
CA ARG A 195 4.36 24.32 6.55
C ARG A 195 5.68 23.95 5.88
N SER A 196 5.62 23.32 4.71
CA SER A 196 6.78 23.12 3.84
C SER A 196 7.46 24.44 3.50
N ALA A 197 6.73 25.43 2.96
CA ALA A 197 7.34 26.69 2.52
C ALA A 197 8.05 27.46 3.64
N ILE A 198 7.53 27.42 4.87
CA ILE A 198 8.17 28.07 6.03
C ILE A 198 9.40 27.28 6.48
N ASN A 199 9.32 25.95 6.59
CA ASN A 199 10.48 25.11 6.96
C ASN A 199 11.61 25.20 5.92
N ASP A 200 11.26 25.21 4.63
CA ASP A 200 12.19 25.37 3.52
C ASP A 200 12.92 26.72 3.62
N LEU A 201 12.20 27.81 3.94
CA LEU A 201 12.81 29.12 4.19
C LEU A 201 13.66 29.15 5.47
N GLU A 202 13.20 28.56 6.57
CA GLU A 202 13.91 28.48 7.86
C GLU A 202 15.25 27.74 7.70
N ALA A 203 15.28 26.68 6.89
CA ALA A 203 16.50 25.92 6.57
C ALA A 203 17.52 26.73 5.75
N ILE A 204 17.09 27.50 4.75
CA ILE A 204 17.98 28.39 3.99
C ILE A 204 18.47 29.56 4.84
N ALA A 205 17.59 30.13 5.67
CA ALA A 205 17.88 31.27 6.54
C ALA A 205 18.83 30.94 7.70
N ALA A 206 19.01 29.65 8.04
CA ALA A 206 19.79 29.19 9.18
C ALA A 206 21.23 29.73 9.16
N GLY A 207 21.53 30.68 10.06
CA GLY A 207 22.84 31.31 10.20
C GLY A 207 23.17 32.40 9.17
N LYS A 208 22.25 32.77 8.28
CA LYS A 208 22.47 33.75 7.20
C LYS A 208 21.67 35.04 7.41
N LYS A 209 22.25 36.18 7.01
CA LYS A 209 21.58 37.50 6.98
C LYS A 209 20.94 37.83 5.63
N LYS A 210 21.27 37.07 4.59
CA LYS A 210 20.80 37.24 3.22
C LYS A 210 20.51 35.88 2.60
N VAL A 211 19.48 35.83 1.77
CA VAL A 211 19.01 34.65 1.06
C VAL A 211 19.08 34.91 -0.45
N THR A 212 19.94 34.17 -1.14
CA THR A 212 20.28 34.36 -2.56
C THR A 212 19.86 33.17 -3.43
N SER A 213 19.92 33.33 -4.75
CA SER A 213 19.61 32.24 -5.68
C SER A 213 20.57 31.04 -5.61
N GLU A 214 21.76 31.18 -5.02
CA GLU A 214 22.69 30.05 -4.75
C GLU A 214 22.15 29.13 -3.63
N ASP A 215 21.45 29.69 -2.64
CA ASP A 215 20.89 28.92 -1.52
C ASP A 215 19.79 27.93 -1.95
N LEU A 216 19.19 28.14 -3.13
CA LEU A 216 18.24 27.21 -3.72
C LEU A 216 18.85 25.86 -4.10
N GLU A 217 20.16 25.75 -4.26
CA GLU A 217 20.83 24.47 -4.53
C GLU A 217 20.96 23.60 -3.27
N LEU A 218 21.01 24.22 -2.09
CA LEU A 218 21.02 23.53 -0.80
C LEU A 218 19.67 22.87 -0.50
N ILE A 219 18.56 23.45 -0.97
CA ILE A 219 17.30 22.73 -1.11
C ILE A 219 17.35 21.91 -2.39
N GLY A 220 18.01 20.75 -2.27
CA GLY A 220 17.90 19.68 -3.25
C GLY A 220 16.43 19.50 -3.63
N LYS A 221 16.13 19.62 -4.93
CA LYS A 221 14.75 19.64 -5.46
C LYS A 221 13.96 18.51 -4.83
N LYS A 222 13.01 18.84 -3.92
CA LYS A 222 12.15 17.85 -3.24
C LYS A 222 11.69 16.84 -4.27
N ASP A 223 12.18 15.60 -4.14
CA ASP A 223 12.09 14.62 -5.22
C ASP A 223 10.65 14.58 -5.72
N GLU A 224 10.48 15.01 -6.96
CA GLU A 224 9.19 14.84 -7.59
C GLU A 224 9.06 13.34 -7.77
N ILE A 225 8.28 12.70 -6.88
CA ILE A 225 7.61 11.43 -7.19
C ILE A 225 6.82 11.73 -8.45
N VAL A 226 7.46 11.55 -9.61
CA VAL A 226 6.92 11.94 -10.90
C VAL A 226 5.65 11.12 -11.00
N ASN A 227 4.52 11.83 -11.07
CA ASN A 227 3.23 11.18 -11.04
C ASN A 227 3.25 10.11 -12.14
N ILE A 228 2.91 8.86 -11.82
CA ILE A 228 3.20 7.72 -12.69
C ILE A 228 2.52 7.91 -14.06
N PHE A 229 1.39 8.64 -14.10
CA PHE A 229 0.71 9.07 -15.32
C PHE A 229 1.47 10.12 -16.14
N ASP A 230 2.20 11.04 -15.52
CA ASP A 230 3.06 12.02 -16.20
C ASP A 230 4.37 11.37 -16.68
N SER A 231 4.89 10.35 -15.98
CA SER A 231 5.97 9.48 -16.49
C SER A 231 5.56 8.70 -17.73
N VAL A 232 4.43 8.00 -17.67
CA VAL A 232 3.84 7.25 -18.79
C VAL A 232 3.48 8.19 -19.96
N ARG A 233 3.00 9.41 -19.68
CA ARG A 233 2.81 10.45 -20.69
C ARG A 233 4.13 10.87 -21.33
N THR A 234 5.20 11.02 -20.57
CA THR A 234 6.51 11.40 -21.11
C THR A 234 7.10 10.32 -22.02
N VAL A 235 7.01 9.03 -21.63
CA VAL A 235 7.33 7.88 -22.49
C VAL A 235 6.52 7.92 -23.79
N LEU A 236 5.21 8.05 -23.69
CA LEU A 236 4.35 7.94 -24.87
C LEU A 236 4.43 9.18 -25.79
N LYS A 237 4.55 10.40 -25.26
CA LYS A 237 4.62 11.64 -26.06
C LYS A 237 6.01 12.05 -26.53
N SER A 238 7.08 11.78 -25.76
CA SER A 238 8.43 12.26 -26.11
C SER A 238 9.20 11.28 -27.01
N ARG A 239 10.27 11.77 -27.65
CA ARG A 239 11.34 10.98 -28.28
C ARG A 239 12.74 11.35 -27.74
N ASN A 240 12.84 12.29 -26.78
CA ASN A 240 14.12 12.71 -26.19
C ASN A 240 14.60 11.71 -25.14
N ILE A 241 15.73 11.05 -25.43
CA ILE A 241 16.32 9.97 -24.62
C ILE A 241 16.55 10.38 -23.16
N HIS A 242 17.04 11.59 -22.90
CA HIS A 242 17.34 12.06 -21.55
C HIS A 242 16.05 12.28 -20.75
N HIS A 243 15.11 13.04 -21.33
CA HIS A 243 13.81 13.33 -20.73
C HIS A 243 13.01 12.05 -20.42
N ILE A 244 13.08 11.03 -21.29
CA ILE A 244 12.45 9.72 -21.05
C ILE A 244 13.16 8.96 -19.92
N LYS A 245 14.50 8.92 -19.89
CA LYS A 245 15.26 8.27 -18.82
C LYS A 245 14.99 8.92 -17.45
N ASP A 246 14.91 10.23 -17.39
CA ASP A 246 14.63 10.97 -16.16
C ASP A 246 13.19 10.75 -15.68
N ALA A 247 12.21 10.79 -16.59
CA ALA A 247 10.80 10.53 -16.23
C ALA A 247 10.52 9.11 -15.72
N MET A 248 11.40 8.14 -15.99
CA MET A 248 11.30 6.77 -15.48
C MET A 248 11.92 6.58 -14.08
N LYS A 249 12.47 7.63 -13.46
CA LYS A 249 12.93 7.62 -12.05
C LYS A 249 11.73 7.71 -11.10
N VAL A 250 10.88 6.69 -11.09
CA VAL A 250 9.66 6.63 -10.26
C VAL A 250 9.68 5.51 -9.24
N GLU A 251 9.19 5.82 -8.04
CA GLU A 251 8.96 4.86 -6.95
C GLU A 251 7.70 4.02 -7.21
N ALA A 252 7.75 3.19 -8.26
CA ALA A 252 6.64 2.31 -8.64
C ALA A 252 7.15 0.91 -9.05
N GLN A 253 6.32 -0.11 -8.82
CA GLN A 253 6.66 -1.48 -9.24
C GLN A 253 6.75 -1.58 -10.77
N PRO A 254 7.80 -2.19 -11.35
CA PRO A 254 8.00 -2.23 -12.80
C PRO A 254 6.77 -2.76 -13.58
N ASN A 255 6.12 -3.81 -13.09
CA ASN A 255 4.94 -4.40 -13.71
C ASN A 255 3.77 -3.39 -13.79
N PHE A 256 3.61 -2.55 -12.78
CA PHE A 256 2.55 -1.54 -12.75
C PHE A 256 2.82 -0.39 -13.74
N ILE A 257 4.10 -0.03 -13.94
CA ILE A 257 4.50 0.94 -14.97
C ILE A 257 4.26 0.33 -16.35
N LEU A 258 4.70 -0.91 -16.58
CA LEU A 258 4.51 -1.64 -17.84
C LEU A 258 3.03 -1.72 -18.25
N GLU A 259 2.18 -2.12 -17.30
CA GLU A 259 0.72 -2.17 -17.42
C GLU A 259 0.10 -0.81 -17.78
N LEU A 260 0.59 0.28 -17.17
CA LEU A 260 0.14 1.63 -17.51
C LEU A 260 0.62 2.09 -18.88
N VAL A 261 1.82 1.73 -19.32
CA VAL A 261 2.26 1.99 -20.70
C VAL A 261 1.38 1.20 -21.69
N ALA A 262 1.18 -0.10 -21.45
CA ALA A 262 0.42 -1.00 -22.31
C ALA A 262 -1.06 -0.60 -22.51
N GLU A 263 -1.74 -0.13 -21.46
CA GLU A 263 -3.12 0.38 -21.53
C GLU A 263 -3.25 1.72 -22.30
N ASN A 264 -2.15 2.46 -22.47
CA ASN A 264 -2.15 3.81 -23.04
C ASN A 264 -1.48 3.94 -24.42
N ILE A 265 -0.71 2.95 -24.90
CA ILE A 265 -0.18 2.89 -26.28
C ILE A 265 -1.26 3.23 -27.34
N PRO A 266 -2.39 2.49 -27.45
CA PRO A 266 -3.40 2.72 -28.49
C PRO A 266 -4.28 3.96 -28.25
N ARG A 267 -4.01 4.75 -27.20
CA ARG A 267 -4.66 6.05 -26.94
C ARG A 267 -3.84 7.20 -27.50
N GLU A 268 -2.51 7.04 -27.51
CA GLU A 268 -1.58 8.03 -28.04
C GLU A 268 -1.15 7.71 -29.49
N TYR A 269 -0.89 6.44 -29.83
CA TYR A 269 -0.35 6.06 -31.15
C TYR A 269 -1.52 5.73 -32.09
N GLU A 270 -1.34 5.92 -33.40
CA GLU A 270 -2.42 5.79 -34.40
C GLU A 270 -2.08 4.80 -35.51
N LYS A 271 -0.83 4.76 -35.96
CA LYS A 271 -0.38 3.80 -36.98
C LYS A 271 -0.29 2.40 -36.36
N ALA A 272 -0.95 1.42 -36.99
CA ALA A 272 -0.95 0.03 -36.54
C ALA A 272 0.47 -0.56 -36.38
N GLU A 273 1.40 -0.22 -37.28
CA GLU A 273 2.80 -0.62 -37.16
C GLU A 273 3.49 -0.09 -35.89
N GLU A 274 3.30 1.19 -35.57
CA GLU A 274 3.92 1.82 -34.40
C GLU A 274 3.33 1.24 -33.10
N ILE A 275 2.04 0.86 -33.13
CA ILE A 275 1.36 0.13 -32.05
C ILE A 275 1.93 -1.28 -31.91
N SER A 276 2.16 -2.02 -33.00
CA SER A 276 2.79 -3.35 -32.98
C SER A 276 4.19 -3.29 -32.38
N LYS A 277 5.05 -2.44 -32.95
CA LYS A 277 6.43 -2.21 -32.49
C LYS A 277 6.48 -1.79 -31.01
N ALA A 278 5.51 -1.01 -30.54
CA ALA A 278 5.40 -0.67 -29.13
C ALA A 278 5.00 -1.87 -28.25
N TYR A 279 4.06 -2.72 -28.69
CA TYR A 279 3.67 -3.93 -27.96
C TYR A 279 4.74 -5.04 -27.99
N GLU A 280 5.54 -5.13 -29.05
CA GLU A 280 6.74 -5.99 -29.11
C GLU A 280 7.73 -5.62 -27.99
N MET A 281 7.99 -4.32 -27.79
CA MET A 281 8.86 -3.84 -26.72
C MET A 281 8.25 -4.00 -25.32
N VAL A 282 6.91 -3.93 -25.18
CA VAL A 282 6.19 -4.29 -23.93
C VAL A 282 6.33 -5.78 -23.62
N SER A 283 6.18 -6.66 -24.61
CA SER A 283 6.33 -8.12 -24.48
C SER A 283 7.76 -8.52 -24.08
N LEU A 284 8.75 -7.86 -24.67
CA LEU A 284 10.16 -8.03 -24.31
C LEU A 284 10.45 -7.53 -22.88
N ALA A 285 9.85 -6.40 -22.47
CA ALA A 285 9.96 -5.92 -21.09
C ALA A 285 9.38 -6.91 -20.08
N ASP A 286 8.17 -7.45 -20.34
CA ASP A 286 7.51 -8.45 -19.49
C ASP A 286 8.34 -9.72 -19.37
N THR A 287 8.88 -10.22 -20.48
CA THR A 287 9.76 -11.39 -20.52
C THR A 287 10.97 -11.23 -19.59
N TYR A 288 11.58 -10.04 -19.56
CA TYR A 288 12.70 -9.73 -18.67
C TYR A 288 12.24 -9.53 -17.20
N LEU A 289 11.03 -9.02 -16.95
CA LEU A 289 10.47 -8.95 -15.60
C LEU A 289 10.17 -10.36 -15.06
N GLY A 290 9.55 -11.23 -15.85
CA GLY A 290 9.31 -12.64 -15.51
C GLY A 290 10.61 -13.36 -15.14
N ARG A 291 11.68 -13.20 -15.94
CA ARG A 291 13.03 -13.68 -15.62
C ARG A 291 13.54 -13.11 -14.29
N ALA A 292 13.39 -11.81 -14.06
CA ALA A 292 13.81 -11.16 -12.81
C ALA A 292 13.12 -11.73 -11.57
N PHE A 293 11.80 -11.97 -11.61
CA PHE A 293 11.06 -12.53 -10.46
C PHE A 293 11.33 -14.02 -10.25
N GLN A 294 11.48 -14.81 -11.32
CA GLN A 294 11.80 -16.24 -11.22
C GLN A 294 13.22 -16.48 -10.67
N THR A 295 14.22 -15.75 -11.17
CA THR A 295 15.63 -15.92 -10.78
C THR A 295 16.04 -15.09 -9.56
N ARG A 296 15.22 -14.11 -9.16
CA ARG A 296 15.55 -13.02 -8.21
C ARG A 296 16.71 -12.13 -8.65
N ALA A 297 17.18 -12.23 -9.90
CA ALA A 297 18.22 -11.38 -10.46
C ALA A 297 17.62 -10.03 -10.91
N TYR A 298 17.45 -9.10 -9.96
CA TYR A 298 16.88 -7.77 -10.20
C TYR A 298 17.73 -6.88 -11.14
N THR A 299 18.94 -7.29 -11.49
CA THR A 299 19.73 -6.70 -12.60
C THR A 299 18.94 -6.66 -13.91
N TYR A 300 18.08 -7.66 -14.18
CA TYR A 300 17.24 -7.71 -15.37
C TYR A 300 16.26 -6.53 -15.48
N TRP A 301 15.88 -5.89 -14.37
CA TRP A 301 15.01 -4.71 -14.41
C TRP A 301 15.60 -3.58 -15.25
N LYS A 302 16.94 -3.43 -15.30
CA LYS A 302 17.59 -2.39 -16.13
C LYS A 302 17.19 -2.49 -17.61
N TYR A 303 17.05 -3.71 -18.13
CA TYR A 303 16.62 -3.95 -19.51
C TYR A 303 15.10 -3.77 -19.65
N SER A 304 14.29 -4.31 -18.73
CA SER A 304 12.83 -4.08 -18.74
C SER A 304 12.48 -2.59 -18.74
N TYR A 305 13.16 -1.78 -17.92
CA TYR A 305 13.01 -0.32 -17.90
C TYR A 305 13.37 0.32 -19.25
N GLN A 306 14.43 -0.13 -19.93
CA GLN A 306 14.78 0.38 -21.27
C GLN A 306 13.72 0.01 -22.32
N PHE A 307 13.27 -1.25 -22.34
CA PHE A 307 12.28 -1.71 -23.31
C PHE A 307 10.92 -1.01 -23.14
N MET A 308 10.39 -0.92 -21.90
CA MET A 308 9.09 -0.30 -21.63
C MET A 308 9.09 1.25 -21.67
N SER A 309 10.27 1.88 -21.76
CA SER A 309 10.40 3.35 -21.90
C SER A 309 10.94 3.74 -23.26
N LEU A 310 12.26 3.66 -23.47
CA LEU A 310 12.92 4.05 -24.71
C LEU A 310 12.46 3.18 -25.89
N GLY A 311 12.30 1.88 -25.69
CA GLY A 311 11.80 0.97 -26.74
C GLY A 311 10.43 1.38 -27.26
N VAL A 312 9.44 1.47 -26.35
CA VAL A 312 8.10 1.98 -26.67
C VAL A 312 8.16 3.39 -27.27
N ALA A 313 8.88 4.33 -26.64
CA ALA A 313 8.93 5.72 -27.07
C ALA A 313 9.53 5.93 -28.47
N LEU A 314 10.46 5.06 -28.88
CA LEU A 314 11.11 5.11 -30.20
C LEU A 314 10.34 4.34 -31.28
N ALA A 315 9.38 3.48 -30.92
CA ALA A 315 8.54 2.72 -31.86
C ALA A 315 7.66 3.59 -32.76
N LYS A 316 7.29 4.80 -32.30
CA LYS A 316 6.65 5.84 -33.13
C LYS A 316 7.69 6.66 -33.88
N ALA A 317 7.47 6.94 -35.17
CA ALA A 317 8.42 7.72 -35.97
C ALA A 317 8.52 9.20 -35.51
N GLU A 318 7.37 9.79 -35.17
CA GLU A 318 7.22 11.19 -34.78
C GLU A 318 6.46 11.34 -33.46
N THR A 319 6.22 12.56 -32.99
CA THR A 319 5.46 12.84 -31.75
C THR A 319 4.05 13.34 -32.06
N TYR A 320 3.03 12.58 -31.67
CA TYR A 320 1.62 12.91 -31.88
C TYR A 320 1.19 14.21 -31.15
N LYS A 321 0.68 15.19 -31.91
CA LYS A 321 0.24 16.51 -31.42
C LYS A 321 -1.25 16.53 -31.01
N LYS A 322 -1.70 15.51 -30.26
CA LYS A 322 -3.11 15.39 -29.81
C LYS A 322 -3.29 15.33 -28.29
N PHE A 323 -4.53 15.54 -27.84
CA PHE A 323 -4.92 15.28 -26.45
C PHE A 323 -5.39 13.82 -26.30
N ALA A 324 -4.53 12.95 -25.77
CA ALA A 324 -4.92 11.61 -25.35
C ALA A 324 -5.39 11.62 -23.89
N LYS A 325 -6.55 11.01 -23.60
CA LYS A 325 -7.04 10.83 -22.22
C LYS A 325 -6.44 9.57 -21.62
N TYR A 326 -5.37 9.74 -20.85
CA TYR A 326 -4.68 8.66 -20.12
C TYR A 326 -5.58 8.01 -19.06
N THR A 327 -5.43 6.70 -18.86
CA THR A 327 -6.21 5.92 -17.87
C THR A 327 -5.34 4.92 -17.08
N THR A 328 -5.84 4.51 -15.91
CA THR A 328 -5.32 3.38 -15.13
C THR A 328 -5.40 2.06 -15.91
N SER A 329 -4.45 1.13 -15.71
CA SER A 329 -4.57 -0.23 -16.26
C SER A 329 -5.87 -0.89 -15.81
N SER A 330 -6.60 -1.42 -16.79
CA SER A 330 -7.81 -2.20 -16.56
C SER A 330 -7.53 -3.64 -16.14
N VAL A 331 -6.29 -4.13 -16.29
CA VAL A 331 -5.94 -5.55 -16.11
C VAL A 331 -6.17 -6.02 -14.68
N TYR A 332 -5.69 -5.30 -13.66
CA TYR A 332 -5.95 -5.65 -12.25
C TYR A 332 -7.46 -5.70 -11.93
N THR A 333 -8.26 -4.84 -12.53
CA THR A 333 -9.72 -4.84 -12.38
C THR A 333 -10.35 -6.05 -13.08
N LYS A 334 -9.90 -6.38 -14.30
CA LYS A 334 -10.33 -7.59 -15.06
C LYS A 334 -9.95 -8.87 -14.30
N LEU A 335 -8.72 -8.98 -13.81
CA LEU A 335 -8.22 -10.11 -13.02
C LEU A 335 -9.00 -10.30 -11.72
N SER A 336 -9.33 -9.20 -11.03
CA SER A 336 -10.15 -9.22 -9.80
C SER A 336 -11.59 -9.67 -10.08
N LYS A 337 -12.28 -9.06 -11.06
CA LYS A 337 -13.63 -9.49 -11.49
C LYS A 337 -13.67 -10.96 -11.90
N ASN A 338 -12.67 -11.42 -12.65
CA ASN A 338 -12.56 -12.79 -13.11
C ASN A 338 -11.96 -13.76 -12.07
N ARG A 339 -11.64 -13.32 -10.85
CA ARG A 339 -11.08 -14.20 -9.81
C ARG A 339 -12.06 -15.30 -9.43
N ALA A 340 -13.26 -14.96 -8.96
CA ALA A 340 -14.24 -15.95 -8.52
C ALA A 340 -14.62 -16.97 -9.62
N LYS A 341 -14.70 -16.55 -10.89
CA LYS A 341 -14.94 -17.47 -12.02
C LYS A 341 -13.74 -18.39 -12.29
N ARG A 342 -12.50 -17.91 -12.15
CA ARG A 342 -11.29 -18.74 -12.26
C ARG A 342 -11.19 -19.72 -11.09
N ASP A 343 -11.33 -19.24 -9.86
CA ASP A 343 -11.23 -20.05 -8.64
C ASP A 343 -12.27 -21.20 -8.68
N LEU A 344 -13.52 -20.94 -9.12
CA LEU A 344 -14.54 -21.97 -9.36
C LEU A 344 -14.16 -22.96 -10.48
N ARG A 345 -13.78 -22.46 -11.66
CA ARG A 345 -13.38 -23.29 -12.81
C ARG A 345 -12.20 -24.20 -12.46
N ASP A 346 -11.26 -23.68 -11.70
CA ASP A 346 -10.01 -24.36 -11.36
C ASP A 346 -10.22 -25.45 -10.28
N ALA A 347 -11.22 -25.30 -9.40
CA ALA A 347 -11.69 -26.34 -8.48
C ALA A 347 -12.50 -27.44 -9.18
N VAL A 348 -13.38 -27.10 -10.13
CA VAL A 348 -14.08 -28.10 -10.95
C VAL A 348 -13.09 -28.94 -11.77
N ALA A 349 -12.04 -28.31 -12.31
CA ALA A 349 -10.96 -28.99 -13.03
C ALA A 349 -10.10 -29.89 -12.14
N GLU A 350 -10.12 -29.68 -10.82
CA GLU A 350 -9.45 -30.53 -9.82
C GLU A 350 -10.29 -31.78 -9.53
N LYS A 351 -11.58 -31.63 -9.21
CA LYS A 351 -12.51 -32.76 -9.04
C LYS A 351 -12.57 -33.70 -10.25
N ILE A 352 -12.60 -33.13 -11.47
CA ILE A 352 -12.56 -33.90 -12.73
C ILE A 352 -11.17 -34.55 -12.93
N GLY A 353 -10.09 -33.80 -12.66
CA GLY A 353 -8.72 -34.31 -12.79
C GLY A 353 -8.42 -35.50 -11.86
N GLU A 354 -8.87 -35.44 -10.61
CA GLU A 354 -8.73 -36.53 -9.63
C GLU A 354 -9.42 -37.82 -10.08
N LYS A 355 -10.65 -37.70 -10.61
CA LYS A 355 -11.48 -38.85 -11.05
C LYS A 355 -11.03 -39.45 -12.38
N LEU A 356 -10.51 -38.63 -13.29
CA LEU A 356 -10.01 -39.06 -14.60
C LEU A 356 -8.48 -39.28 -14.63
N HIS A 357 -7.81 -39.21 -13.48
CA HIS A 357 -6.35 -39.26 -13.33
C HIS A 357 -5.59 -38.35 -14.31
N SER A 358 -6.11 -37.13 -14.52
CA SER A 358 -5.60 -36.16 -15.50
C SER A 358 -5.25 -34.81 -14.86
N SER A 359 -4.39 -34.04 -15.52
CA SER A 359 -3.99 -32.72 -15.01
C SER A 359 -5.12 -31.69 -15.10
N LYS A 360 -5.13 -30.68 -14.22
CA LYS A 360 -6.08 -29.57 -14.27
C LYS A 360 -6.08 -28.81 -15.62
N LYS A 361 -5.04 -28.94 -16.45
CA LYS A 361 -5.01 -28.39 -17.83
C LYS A 361 -5.88 -29.23 -18.76
N VAL A 362 -5.63 -30.55 -18.81
CA VAL A 362 -6.39 -31.50 -19.64
C VAL A 362 -7.86 -31.52 -19.25
N ALA A 363 -8.17 -31.51 -17.94
CA ALA A 363 -9.54 -31.42 -17.46
C ALA A 363 -10.26 -30.14 -17.97
N ARG A 364 -9.60 -28.98 -18.06
CA ARG A 364 -10.18 -27.75 -18.61
C ARG A 364 -10.38 -27.81 -20.12
N GLU A 365 -9.50 -28.50 -20.84
CA GLU A 365 -9.62 -28.71 -22.29
C GLU A 365 -10.84 -29.58 -22.64
N GLN A 366 -11.34 -30.37 -21.68
CA GLN A 366 -12.58 -31.14 -21.80
C GLN A 366 -13.87 -30.34 -21.48
N PHE A 367 -13.78 -29.13 -20.92
CA PHE A 367 -14.97 -28.39 -20.47
C PHE A 367 -16.03 -28.13 -21.55
N PRO A 368 -15.69 -27.83 -22.83
CA PRO A 368 -16.70 -27.69 -23.88
C PRO A 368 -17.54 -28.95 -24.12
N TYR A 369 -16.97 -30.15 -23.92
CA TYR A 369 -17.75 -31.39 -24.02
C TYR A 369 -18.70 -31.55 -22.82
N PHE A 370 -18.28 -31.15 -21.62
CA PHE A 370 -19.17 -31.12 -20.46
C PHE A 370 -20.26 -30.05 -20.61
N GLU A 371 -20.00 -28.87 -21.19
CA GLU A 371 -21.04 -27.89 -21.53
C GLU A 371 -22.13 -28.47 -22.46
N ILE A 372 -21.77 -29.39 -23.36
CA ILE A 372 -22.72 -30.12 -24.23
C ILE A 372 -23.45 -31.23 -23.44
N MET A 373 -22.71 -32.10 -22.75
CA MET A 373 -23.28 -33.24 -21.99
C MET A 373 -24.25 -32.80 -20.90
N PHE A 374 -24.01 -31.64 -20.27
CA PHE A 374 -24.87 -31.10 -19.22
C PHE A 374 -26.20 -30.51 -19.74
N GLN A 375 -26.46 -30.46 -21.05
CA GLN A 375 -27.76 -30.00 -21.56
C GLN A 375 -28.88 -31.02 -21.31
N ASP A 376 -28.57 -32.32 -21.31
CA ASP A 376 -29.52 -33.36 -20.90
C ASP A 376 -29.66 -33.41 -19.36
N ASP A 377 -30.86 -33.72 -18.86
CA ASP A 377 -31.15 -33.72 -17.41
C ASP A 377 -30.70 -35.01 -16.69
N GLU A 378 -30.58 -36.14 -17.38
CA GLU A 378 -30.13 -37.42 -16.80
C GLU A 378 -28.61 -37.52 -16.83
N ILE A 379 -27.99 -37.25 -17.98
CA ILE A 379 -26.53 -37.23 -18.14
C ILE A 379 -25.89 -36.17 -17.23
N ALA A 380 -26.49 -34.97 -17.09
CA ALA A 380 -26.01 -33.97 -16.14
C ALA A 380 -26.04 -34.46 -14.69
N TYR A 381 -27.04 -35.26 -14.31
CA TYR A 381 -27.17 -35.80 -12.95
C TYR A 381 -26.12 -36.88 -12.66
N GLU A 382 -25.91 -37.80 -13.60
CA GLU A 382 -24.90 -38.85 -13.47
C GLU A 382 -23.49 -38.25 -13.41
N ILE A 383 -23.14 -37.35 -14.34
CA ILE A 383 -21.81 -36.73 -14.38
C ILE A 383 -21.56 -35.84 -13.15
N ALA A 384 -22.54 -35.06 -12.70
CA ALA A 384 -22.41 -34.27 -11.47
C ALA A 384 -22.23 -35.15 -10.24
N THR A 385 -22.91 -36.30 -10.17
CA THR A 385 -22.79 -37.25 -9.05
C THR A 385 -21.43 -37.97 -9.08
N TYR A 386 -20.94 -38.37 -10.26
CA TYR A 386 -19.65 -39.06 -10.42
C TYR A 386 -18.45 -38.19 -10.01
N PHE A 387 -18.45 -36.92 -10.45
CA PHE A 387 -17.42 -35.94 -10.11
C PHE A 387 -17.65 -35.23 -8.76
N GLY A 388 -18.80 -35.43 -8.11
CA GLY A 388 -19.13 -34.77 -6.84
C GLY A 388 -19.26 -33.25 -6.96
N LEU A 389 -19.99 -32.77 -7.97
CA LEU A 389 -20.16 -31.34 -8.27
C LEU A 389 -21.35 -30.72 -7.52
N ASP A 390 -21.11 -29.54 -6.95
CA ASP A 390 -22.12 -28.74 -6.25
C ASP A 390 -23.08 -28.04 -7.22
N ASP A 391 -24.26 -27.65 -6.71
CA ASP A 391 -25.28 -26.81 -7.38
C ASP A 391 -24.74 -25.44 -7.89
N LYS A 392 -23.53 -25.04 -7.47
CA LYS A 392 -22.77 -23.86 -7.95
C LYS A 392 -21.76 -24.20 -9.06
N GLU A 393 -21.25 -25.42 -9.09
CA GLU A 393 -20.27 -25.92 -10.05
C GLU A 393 -20.97 -26.44 -11.30
N VAL A 394 -22.11 -27.14 -11.13
CA VAL A 394 -23.04 -27.50 -12.22
C VAL A 394 -23.46 -26.26 -13.05
N LYS A 395 -23.58 -25.09 -12.39
CA LYS A 395 -23.87 -23.80 -13.05
C LYS A 395 -22.75 -23.27 -13.94
N LEU A 396 -21.57 -23.87 -13.92
CA LEU A 396 -20.52 -23.58 -14.90
C LEU A 396 -20.89 -24.11 -16.29
N PHE A 397 -21.56 -25.28 -16.35
CA PHE A 397 -21.87 -26.00 -17.58
C PHE A 397 -23.31 -25.80 -18.08
N ARG A 398 -24.28 -25.48 -17.19
CA ARG A 398 -25.68 -25.29 -17.55
C ARG A 398 -26.36 -24.16 -16.77
N SER A 399 -27.23 -23.39 -17.43
CA SER A 399 -27.95 -22.26 -16.83
C SER A 399 -29.17 -22.66 -15.99
N LYS A 400 -29.86 -23.74 -16.39
CA LYS A 400 -31.02 -24.31 -15.69
C LYS A 400 -30.54 -25.26 -14.58
N LYS A 401 -31.25 -25.30 -13.44
CA LYS A 401 -31.09 -26.41 -12.46
C LYS A 401 -31.34 -27.76 -13.14
N ILE A 402 -30.67 -28.82 -12.67
CA ILE A 402 -30.97 -30.20 -13.07
C ILE A 402 -32.36 -30.56 -12.53
N LYS A 403 -33.26 -31.08 -13.37
CA LYS A 403 -34.54 -31.62 -12.91
C LYS A 403 -34.32 -33.03 -12.36
N VAL A 404 -34.21 -33.16 -11.04
CA VAL A 404 -34.06 -34.46 -10.38
C VAL A 404 -35.31 -35.31 -10.63
N LYS A 405 -35.26 -36.18 -11.64
CA LYS A 405 -36.13 -37.37 -11.69
C LYS A 405 -35.75 -38.22 -10.48
N LYS A 406 -36.65 -38.33 -9.49
CA LYS A 406 -36.53 -39.36 -8.46
C LYS A 406 -36.53 -40.71 -9.17
N ALA A 407 -35.39 -41.39 -9.22
CA ALA A 407 -35.33 -42.77 -9.66
C ALA A 407 -36.36 -43.57 -8.85
N LYS A 408 -37.24 -44.32 -9.54
CA LYS A 408 -38.12 -45.27 -8.84
C LYS A 408 -37.22 -46.24 -8.07
N PRO A 409 -37.50 -46.57 -6.80
CA PRO A 409 -36.70 -47.51 -6.05
C PRO A 409 -36.69 -48.84 -6.81
N THR A 410 -35.51 -49.25 -7.29
CA THR A 410 -35.32 -50.54 -7.93
C THR A 410 -35.73 -51.62 -6.93
N ARG A 411 -36.53 -52.59 -7.39
CA ARG A 411 -37.14 -53.61 -6.52
C ARG A 411 -36.07 -54.31 -5.69
N LYS A 412 -36.34 -54.51 -4.41
CA LYS A 412 -35.56 -55.41 -3.54
C LYS A 412 -35.51 -56.80 -4.17
N THR A 413 -34.38 -57.18 -4.75
CA THR A 413 -34.06 -58.57 -5.09
C THR A 413 -33.06 -59.11 -4.07
N SER A 414 -33.51 -60.11 -3.31
CA SER A 414 -32.70 -61.08 -2.54
C SER A 414 -31.43 -60.57 -1.83
N ALA A 415 -31.54 -60.35 -0.51
CA ALA A 415 -30.37 -60.48 0.36
C ALA A 415 -29.91 -61.95 0.37
N LYS A 416 -28.89 -62.31 -0.43
CA LYS A 416 -28.26 -63.64 -0.41
C LYS A 416 -26.83 -63.69 -0.99
N SER A 417 -25.99 -62.71 -0.63
CA SER A 417 -24.58 -62.65 -1.05
C SER A 417 -23.64 -61.97 -0.03
N LYS A 418 -23.95 -62.03 1.26
CA LYS A 418 -23.05 -61.63 2.37
C LYS A 418 -22.89 -62.74 3.41
N SER A 419 -22.51 -63.92 2.92
CA SER A 419 -22.20 -65.10 3.75
C SER A 419 -21.37 -66.12 2.96
N ASN A 420 -20.24 -65.68 2.38
CA ASN A 420 -19.07 -66.49 1.97
C ASN A 420 -18.02 -65.61 1.25
N THR A 421 -17.25 -64.82 2.01
CA THR A 421 -16.01 -64.16 1.49
C THR A 421 -14.98 -63.84 2.60
N GLU A 422 -15.12 -64.45 3.79
CA GLU A 422 -14.17 -64.29 4.91
C GLU A 422 -13.63 -65.64 5.41
N LYS A 423 -13.70 -66.71 4.60
CA LYS A 423 -13.15 -68.04 4.94
C LYS A 423 -12.14 -68.61 3.93
N ASP A 424 -12.13 -68.13 2.69
CA ASP A 424 -11.31 -68.71 1.61
C ASP A 424 -10.06 -67.89 1.25
N VAL A 425 -9.42 -67.30 2.27
CA VAL A 425 -8.01 -66.82 2.22
C VAL A 425 -7.19 -67.39 3.40
N LYS A 426 -7.65 -68.52 3.98
CA LYS A 426 -6.93 -69.29 5.02
C LYS A 426 -6.85 -70.78 4.70
N LYS A 427 -6.65 -71.10 3.42
CA LYS A 427 -6.30 -72.45 2.94
C LYS A 427 -5.69 -72.40 1.53
N ASP A 428 -4.48 -71.85 1.44
CA ASP A 428 -3.47 -72.18 0.39
C ASP A 428 -2.17 -71.39 0.63
N SER A 429 -1.39 -71.81 1.63
CA SER A 429 0.01 -71.37 1.83
C SER A 429 0.83 -72.28 2.76
N GLU A 430 0.35 -73.49 3.09
CA GLU A 430 1.14 -74.51 3.83
C GLU A 430 1.33 -75.79 3.00
N LYS A 431 2.10 -75.65 1.92
CA LYS A 431 2.93 -76.69 1.32
C LYS A 431 4.06 -76.00 0.55
N TYR A 432 5.22 -76.67 0.43
CA TYR A 432 6.49 -76.11 -0.05
C TYR A 432 7.18 -75.08 0.86
N SER A 433 7.43 -75.46 2.11
CA SER A 433 8.69 -75.07 2.76
C SER A 433 9.84 -75.85 2.11
N GLY A 434 10.78 -75.15 1.45
CA GLY A 434 11.70 -75.79 0.49
C GLY A 434 13.02 -75.05 0.22
N LYS A 435 13.80 -74.77 1.28
CA LYS A 435 15.20 -74.27 1.25
C LYS A 435 15.48 -72.91 0.55
N SER A 436 15.78 -71.88 1.37
CA SER A 436 17.14 -71.32 1.55
C SER A 436 17.28 -69.78 1.66
N ASN A 437 18.04 -69.38 2.69
CA ASN A 437 18.87 -68.17 2.90
C ASN A 437 18.30 -66.72 3.04
N LYS A 438 18.90 -66.07 4.06
CA LYS A 438 18.90 -64.68 4.58
C LYS A 438 19.27 -63.59 3.54
N PRO A 439 19.22 -62.26 3.86
CA PRO A 439 18.99 -61.55 5.16
C PRO A 439 17.85 -60.49 5.12
N GLY A 440 17.53 -59.70 6.16
CA GLY A 440 17.90 -59.67 7.59
C GLY A 440 17.68 -58.29 8.27
N ILE A 441 17.21 -58.25 9.54
CA ILE A 441 17.17 -57.10 10.50
C ILE A 441 16.34 -55.88 10.02
N SER A 442 15.04 -55.69 10.35
CA SER A 442 14.30 -55.59 11.64
C SER A 442 14.28 -54.21 12.33
N LYS A 443 13.08 -53.68 12.62
CA LYS A 443 12.78 -52.59 13.58
C LYS A 443 11.62 -53.01 14.50
N SER A 444 11.75 -52.74 15.79
CA SER A 444 10.70 -52.79 16.84
C SER A 444 10.44 -51.36 17.33
N SER A 445 9.20 -50.86 17.52
CA SER A 445 8.18 -51.21 18.53
C SER A 445 8.70 -51.12 19.98
N LYS A 446 8.37 -50.11 20.81
CA LYS A 446 7.05 -49.55 21.28
C LYS A 446 6.50 -50.36 22.46
N GLU A 447 6.19 -49.68 23.59
CA GLU A 447 4.91 -49.78 24.34
C GLU A 447 4.87 -48.99 25.69
N THR A 448 3.71 -48.36 25.95
CA THR A 448 2.94 -48.22 27.23
C THR A 448 3.51 -47.48 28.47
N SER A 449 2.73 -46.93 29.42
CA SER A 449 1.26 -46.79 29.60
C SER A 449 0.85 -45.44 30.25
N SER A 450 -0.46 -45.19 30.39
CA SER A 450 -1.12 -44.09 31.15
C SER A 450 -1.22 -44.38 32.68
N PRO A 451 -1.83 -43.56 33.59
CA PRO A 451 -2.70 -42.38 33.38
C PRO A 451 -2.66 -41.17 34.40
N SER A 452 -3.43 -40.12 34.07
CA SER A 452 -4.26 -39.24 34.96
C SER A 452 -3.72 -38.01 35.74
N LYS A 453 -4.56 -36.94 35.68
CA LYS A 453 -4.93 -35.90 36.68
C LYS A 453 -3.91 -34.92 37.32
N SER A 454 -3.99 -33.68 36.82
CA SER A 454 -4.36 -32.40 37.50
C SER A 454 -3.50 -31.69 38.58
N ASP A 455 -3.72 -30.36 38.58
CA ASP A 455 -3.64 -29.38 39.70
C ASP A 455 -2.36 -28.55 40.02
N ALA A 456 -2.65 -27.32 40.45
CA ALA A 456 -1.91 -26.38 41.31
C ALA A 456 -0.51 -25.82 40.91
N GLU A 457 -0.56 -24.60 40.37
CA GLU A 457 0.13 -23.36 40.80
C GLU A 457 1.49 -23.30 41.58
N ASN A 458 2.15 -22.16 41.35
CA ASN A 458 2.82 -21.28 42.32
C ASN A 458 4.32 -21.48 42.72
N SER A 459 5.15 -20.67 42.05
CA SER A 459 5.93 -19.57 42.68
C SER A 459 7.45 -19.67 42.90
N LYS A 460 8.07 -18.48 42.91
CA LYS A 460 9.31 -18.06 43.60
C LYS A 460 10.68 -18.61 43.16
N THR A 461 11.40 -17.72 42.47
CA THR A 461 12.86 -17.47 42.59
C THR A 461 13.29 -17.26 44.07
N PRO A 462 14.60 -17.27 44.50
CA PRO A 462 15.76 -16.69 43.79
C PRO A 462 17.20 -17.20 44.14
N LYS A 463 18.24 -16.44 43.71
CA LYS A 463 19.64 -16.38 44.23
C LYS A 463 20.58 -17.58 43.86
N THR A 464 21.92 -17.48 43.78
CA THR A 464 22.89 -16.37 44.03
C THR A 464 24.23 -16.47 43.26
N ARG A 465 24.79 -15.30 42.88
CA ARG A 465 26.23 -14.87 42.87
C ARG A 465 27.39 -15.82 42.48
N LYS A 466 28.21 -15.34 41.52
CA LYS A 466 29.69 -15.11 41.54
C LYS A 466 30.12 -14.39 40.23
N THR A 467 31.24 -13.67 40.02
CA THR A 467 32.11 -12.73 40.79
C THR A 467 33.10 -12.08 39.79
N VAL A 468 33.66 -10.84 39.88
CA VAL A 468 33.27 -9.53 40.48
C VAL A 468 34.31 -8.43 40.08
N LYS A 469 33.93 -7.12 40.07
CA LYS A 469 34.81 -5.90 39.94
C LYS A 469 35.52 -5.66 38.57
N LYS A 470 36.08 -4.49 38.20
CA LYS A 470 35.88 -2.99 38.33
C LYS A 470 37.10 -2.32 37.60
N ALA A 471 37.15 -1.06 37.15
CA ALA A 471 36.18 0.00 36.81
C ALA A 471 36.91 1.26 36.22
N LYS A 472 36.15 2.17 35.58
CA LYS A 472 36.44 3.60 35.26
C LYS A 472 37.58 3.91 34.23
N ARG A 473 37.60 4.98 33.40
CA ARG A 473 36.77 6.19 33.09
C ARG A 473 37.50 7.52 33.38
N SER A 474 37.97 8.20 32.33
CA SER A 474 38.17 9.67 32.24
C SER A 474 38.27 10.12 30.77
N GLN A 475 38.24 11.43 30.52
CA GLN A 475 38.34 12.10 29.22
C GLN A 475 39.69 12.84 29.13
N GLU A 476 40.18 13.25 27.94
CA GLU A 476 40.19 14.67 27.52
C GLU A 476 40.91 14.99 26.17
N LYS A 477 40.28 15.91 25.42
CA LYS A 477 40.77 17.08 24.66
C LYS A 477 42.17 17.14 23.95
N GLU A 478 42.05 17.52 22.67
CA GLU A 478 42.64 18.74 22.02
C GLU A 478 43.99 18.77 21.28
N GLU A 479 43.92 19.40 20.08
CA GLU A 479 44.90 20.28 19.42
C GLU A 479 46.26 19.71 18.94
N LYS A 480 46.90 20.20 17.85
CA LYS A 480 46.50 21.05 16.69
C LYS A 480 47.57 20.91 15.59
N THR A 481 47.28 21.45 14.38
CA THR A 481 48.26 21.96 13.38
C THR A 481 49.27 20.95 12.75
N SER A 482 49.79 21.15 11.52
CA SER A 482 49.39 22.05 10.42
C SER A 482 50.08 21.71 9.09
N LYS A 483 49.48 22.22 8.00
CA LYS A 483 50.11 22.81 6.80
C LYS A 483 50.73 21.91 5.71
N ASP A 484 50.23 22.21 4.51
CA ASP A 484 50.97 22.56 3.30
C ASP A 484 51.52 21.51 2.31
N LYS A 485 50.69 21.34 1.26
CA LYS A 485 50.98 21.71 -0.15
C LYS A 485 51.99 20.89 -0.97
N LYS A 486 51.46 20.48 -2.14
CA LYS A 486 52.13 20.37 -3.46
C LYS A 486 53.19 19.26 -3.62
N ALA A 487 53.55 18.84 -4.83
CA ALA A 487 52.83 18.71 -6.11
C ALA A 487 53.80 18.08 -7.14
N LYS A 488 53.26 17.46 -8.22
CA LYS A 488 53.98 17.01 -9.44
C LYS A 488 54.97 15.84 -9.22
N SER A 489 55.06 14.77 -10.02
CA SER A 489 54.86 14.42 -11.45
C SER A 489 56.18 14.30 -12.23
N GLY A 490 56.31 13.24 -13.04
CA GLY A 490 57.55 12.71 -13.64
C GLY A 490 57.86 11.34 -13.04
N GLU A 491 58.10 10.23 -13.77
CA GLU A 491 59.11 9.98 -14.83
C GLU A 491 60.54 9.96 -14.23
N GLU A 492 61.46 9.03 -14.53
CA GLU A 492 61.45 7.72 -15.25
C GLU A 492 62.72 6.91 -14.80
N SER A 493 63.06 5.67 -15.16
CA SER A 493 62.58 4.63 -16.10
C SER A 493 63.10 3.22 -15.67
N SER A 494 62.86 2.17 -16.49
CA SER A 494 63.63 0.90 -16.57
C SER A 494 63.55 -0.12 -15.41
N ASN A 495 63.81 -1.42 -15.57
CA ASN A 495 63.47 -2.37 -16.66
C ASN A 495 63.52 -3.83 -16.10
N SER A 496 63.08 -4.82 -16.90
CA SER A 496 63.30 -6.29 -16.83
C SER A 496 62.21 -7.22 -16.24
N ASP A 497 62.05 -8.32 -16.98
CA ASP A 497 61.47 -9.65 -16.73
C ASP A 497 60.10 -9.92 -16.07
N LYS A 498 59.09 -9.95 -16.96
CA LYS A 498 58.26 -11.13 -17.30
C LYS A 498 57.47 -11.87 -16.20
N LYS A 499 56.14 -11.72 -16.34
CA LYS A 499 55.09 -12.76 -16.23
C LYS A 499 54.92 -13.48 -14.88
N ASP A 500 53.84 -13.12 -14.20
CA ASP A 500 52.71 -14.06 -14.18
C ASP A 500 51.36 -13.33 -14.32
N LYS A 501 50.29 -14.02 -14.72
CA LYS A 501 48.99 -13.41 -15.08
C LYS A 501 47.95 -13.49 -13.95
N GLN A 502 47.74 -12.39 -13.23
CA GLN A 502 46.59 -12.24 -12.34
C GLN A 502 45.38 -11.66 -13.09
N THR A 503 44.37 -12.49 -13.38
CA THR A 503 43.13 -12.06 -14.06
C THR A 503 42.16 -11.39 -13.09
N SER A 504 41.80 -10.13 -13.35
CA SER A 504 40.84 -9.36 -12.55
C SER A 504 39.38 -9.73 -12.86
N LEU A 505 38.50 -9.52 -11.88
CA LEU A 505 37.15 -10.09 -11.75
C LEU A 505 36.05 -9.36 -12.57
N PHE A 506 36.40 -8.78 -13.72
CA PHE A 506 35.49 -7.92 -14.53
C PHE A 506 35.52 -8.23 -16.04
N ASN A 507 35.54 -9.51 -16.42
CA ASN A 507 35.28 -9.97 -17.79
C ASN A 507 34.16 -11.01 -17.80
N PHE A 508 32.90 -10.56 -17.85
CA PHE A 508 31.70 -11.31 -18.28
C PHE A 508 30.58 -10.32 -18.65
#